data_AF-A0A7J9LA61-F1
#
_entry.id   AF-A0A7J9LA61-F1
#
_cell.length_a   1.000
_cell.length_b   1.000
_cell.length_c   1.000
_cell.angle_alpha   90.00
_cell.angle_beta   90.00
_cell.angle_gamma   90.00
#
_symmetry.space_group_name_H-M   'P 1'
#
loop_
_entity.id
_entity.type
_entity.pdbx_description
1 polymer ?
#
loop_
_entity_poly.entity_id
_entity_poly.type
_entity_poly.pdbx_seq_one_letter_code
_entity_poly.pdbx_strand_id
1 'polypeptide(L)'
;MKIVKKREDEVVNGEVNSFGNDFLGLLVNAYHDSDEKNRFSLEDLLAECKTFYFSGQETVNSLLSWIVLHLAIHGDWQEKARREVI
;
A
#
# COMPACT_ATOMS: atom_id res chain seq x y z
N MET A 1 -13.03 -6.23 2.56
CA MET A 1 -13.94 -5.27 3.23
C MET A 1 -13.69 -5.05 4.72
N LYS A 2 -13.19 -6.03 5.53
CA LYS A 2 -13.05 -5.81 7.00
C LYS A 2 -12.28 -4.54 7.39
N ILE A 3 -11.21 -4.21 6.67
CA ILE A 3 -10.40 -3.01 6.93
C ILE A 3 -11.15 -1.72 6.56
N VAL A 4 -11.82 -1.69 5.41
CA VAL A 4 -12.65 -0.56 4.96
C VAL A 4 -13.78 -0.31 5.96
N LYS A 5 -14.53 -1.36 6.32
CA LYS A 5 -15.61 -1.27 7.31
C LYS A 5 -15.14 -0.72 8.66
N LYS A 6 -13.99 -1.21 9.14
CA LYS A 6 -13.39 -0.70 10.37
C LYS A 6 -13.14 0.81 10.30
N ARG A 7 -12.62 1.32 9.17
CA ARG A 7 -12.42 2.77 8.98
C ARG A 7 -13.72 3.55 8.90
N GLU A 8 -14.73 2.99 8.24
CA GLU A 8 -16.06 3.58 8.20
C GLU A 8 -16.63 3.72 9.61
N ASP A 9 -16.53 2.67 10.42
CA ASP A 9 -17.00 2.66 11.80
C ASP A 9 -16.26 3.70 12.67
N GLU A 10 -14.93 3.82 12.55
CA GLU A 10 -14.12 4.81 13.29
C GLU A 10 -14.57 6.26 12.98
N VAL A 11 -14.91 6.57 11.72
CA VAL A 11 -15.42 7.90 11.33
C VAL A 11 -16.87 8.10 11.81
N VAL A 12 -17.73 7.09 11.64
CA VAL A 12 -19.15 7.17 12.04
C VAL A 12 -19.29 7.32 13.55
N ASN A 13 -18.43 6.67 14.34
CA ASN A 13 -18.39 6.80 15.80
C ASN A 13 -17.74 8.11 16.28
N GLY A 14 -17.18 8.92 15.36
CA GLY A 14 -16.49 10.17 15.69
C GLY A 14 -15.14 9.98 16.37
N GLU A 15 -14.54 8.78 16.29
CA GLU A 15 -13.21 8.50 16.84
C GLU A 15 -12.12 9.20 16.00
N VAL A 16 -12.35 9.33 14.70
CA VAL A 16 -11.50 10.07 13.76
C VAL A 16 -12.33 10.95 12.84
N ASN A 17 -11.76 12.09 12.41
CA ASN A 17 -12.49 13.08 11.62
C ASN A 17 -12.53 12.80 10.11
N SER A 18 -11.76 11.82 9.62
CA SER A 18 -11.71 11.47 8.21
C SER A 18 -11.17 10.04 8.00
N PHE A 19 -11.32 9.52 6.79
CA PHE A 19 -10.77 8.20 6.41
C PHE A 19 -9.24 8.16 6.28
N GLY A 20 -8.55 9.28 6.53
CA GLY A 20 -7.10 9.42 6.38
C GLY A 20 -6.67 9.95 5.01
N ASN A 21 -5.40 10.32 4.90
CA ASN A 21 -4.76 10.82 3.68
C ASN A 21 -3.78 9.82 3.04
N ASP A 22 -3.71 8.60 3.58
CA ASP A 22 -2.97 7.50 2.96
C ASP A 22 -3.72 6.91 1.77
N PHE A 23 -3.07 6.03 1.02
CA PHE A 23 -3.63 5.40 -0.18
C PHE A 23 -5.03 4.81 0.05
N LEU A 24 -5.22 4.02 1.10
CA LEU A 24 -6.52 3.43 1.40
C LEU A 24 -7.54 4.52 1.81
N GLY A 25 -7.09 5.58 2.48
CA GLY A 25 -7.97 6.67 2.93
C GLY A 25 -8.49 7.46 1.76
N LEU A 26 -7.63 7.75 0.78
CA LEU A 26 -8.00 8.38 -0.48
C LEU A 26 -8.98 7.52 -1.28
N LEU A 27 -8.78 6.21 -1.35
CA LEU A 27 -9.71 5.31 -2.03
C LEU A 27 -11.08 5.22 -1.32
N VAL A 28 -11.11 5.19 0.01
CA VAL A 28 -12.37 5.20 0.77
C VAL A 28 -13.09 6.55 0.63
N ASN A 29 -12.36 7.67 0.56
CA ASN A 29 -12.95 8.97 0.21
C ASN A 29 -13.58 8.95 -1.19
N ALA A 30 -12.89 8.40 -2.20
CA ALA A 30 -13.42 8.28 -3.57
C ALA A 30 -14.63 7.35 -3.63
N TYR A 31 -14.69 6.30 -2.81
CA TYR A 31 -15.86 5.43 -2.68
C TYR A 31 -17.09 6.14 -2.09
N HIS A 32 -16.87 7.14 -1.23
CA HIS A 32 -17.91 7.97 -0.61
C HIS A 32 -18.05 9.36 -1.25
N ASP A 33 -17.55 9.56 -2.48
CA ASP A 33 -17.62 10.86 -3.15
C ASP A 33 -19.09 11.27 -3.38
N SER A 34 -19.36 12.56 -3.15
CA SER A 34 -20.69 13.17 -3.36
C SER A 34 -21.05 13.33 -4.84
N ASP A 35 -20.06 13.44 -5.73
CA ASP A 35 -20.27 13.47 -7.18
C ASP A 35 -20.27 12.03 -7.71
N GLU A 36 -21.43 11.57 -8.20
CA GLU A 36 -21.59 10.23 -8.75
C GLU A 36 -20.62 9.91 -9.90
N LYS A 37 -20.11 10.92 -10.61
CA LYS A 37 -19.12 10.72 -11.68
C LYS A 37 -17.73 10.34 -11.16
N ASN A 38 -17.40 10.76 -9.94
CA ASN A 38 -16.12 10.49 -9.30
C ASN A 38 -16.22 9.36 -8.27
N ARG A 39 -17.44 8.97 -7.90
CA ARG A 39 -17.69 7.93 -6.89
C ARG A 39 -17.29 6.55 -7.41
N PHE A 40 -16.37 5.91 -6.70
CA PHE A 40 -15.97 4.54 -7.00
C PHE A 40 -17.07 3.53 -6.67
N SER A 41 -17.16 2.47 -7.46
CA SER A 41 -17.88 1.27 -7.06
C SER A 41 -17.07 0.46 -6.03
N LEU A 42 -17.70 -0.54 -5.43
CA LEU A 42 -16.98 -1.46 -4.56
C LEU A 42 -15.93 -2.26 -5.36
N GLU A 43 -16.26 -2.59 -6.60
CA GLU A 43 -15.38 -3.29 -7.53
C GLU A 43 -14.14 -2.46 -7.84
N ASP A 44 -14.29 -1.15 -8.09
CA ASP A 44 -13.17 -0.24 -8.35
C ASP A 44 -12.25 -0.13 -7.11
N LEU A 45 -12.83 0.08 -5.94
CA LEU A 45 -12.09 0.12 -4.67
C LEU A 45 -11.25 -1.14 -4.46
N LEU A 46 -11.84 -2.31 -4.71
CA LEU A 46 -11.15 -3.59 -4.58
C LEU A 46 -10.11 -3.82 -5.67
N ALA A 47 -10.38 -3.38 -6.90
CA ALA A 47 -9.45 -3.50 -8.01
C ALA A 47 -8.19 -2.67 -7.76
N GLU A 48 -8.33 -1.39 -7.38
CA GLU A 48 -7.19 -0.51 -7.10
C GLU A 48 -6.34 -1.01 -5.93
N CYS A 49 -6.99 -1.48 -4.84
CA CYS A 49 -6.26 -2.09 -3.73
C CYS A 49 -5.45 -3.32 -4.16
N LYS A 50 -6.02 -4.18 -5.01
CA LYS A 50 -5.35 -5.39 -5.51
C LYS A 50 -4.20 -5.04 -6.43
N THR A 51 -4.41 -4.13 -7.38
CA THR A 51 -3.37 -3.67 -8.30
C THR A 51 -2.17 -3.14 -7.53
N PHE A 52 -2.38 -2.21 -6.59
CA PHE A 52 -1.30 -1.66 -5.78
C PHE A 52 -0.54 -2.75 -5.00
N TYR A 53 -1.27 -3.66 -4.36
CA TYR A 53 -0.68 -4.73 -3.57
C TYR A 53 0.14 -5.71 -4.43
N PHE A 54 -0.42 -6.24 -5.51
CA PHE A 54 0.25 -7.23 -6.36
C PHE A 54 1.43 -6.63 -7.12
N SER A 55 1.25 -5.47 -7.75
CA SER A 55 2.35 -4.81 -8.48
C SER A 55 3.50 -4.44 -7.55
N GLY A 56 3.21 -3.95 -6.35
CA GLY A 56 4.23 -3.65 -5.34
C GLY A 56 4.93 -4.91 -4.84
N GLN A 57 4.17 -5.94 -4.47
CA GLN A 57 4.72 -7.16 -3.90
C GLN A 57 5.59 -7.93 -4.90
N GLU A 58 5.10 -8.16 -6.12
CA GLU A 58 5.82 -8.95 -7.13
C GLU A 58 7.15 -8.29 -7.52
N THR A 59 7.13 -6.99 -7.77
CA THR A 59 8.33 -6.25 -8.22
C THR A 59 9.36 -6.13 -7.11
N VAL A 60 8.96 -5.77 -5.89
CA VAL A 60 9.88 -5.63 -4.75
C VAL A 60 10.45 -6.98 -4.31
N ASN A 61 9.65 -8.05 -4.29
CA ASN A 61 10.16 -9.38 -3.95
C ASN A 61 11.19 -9.88 -4.95
N SER A 62 10.93 -9.69 -6.25
CA SER A 62 11.89 -10.05 -7.30
C SER A 62 13.18 -9.24 -7.13
N LEU A 63 13.07 -7.92 -6.98
CA LEU A 63 14.21 -7.03 -6.77
C LEU A 63 15.05 -7.44 -5.55
N LEU A 64 14.42 -7.66 -4.40
CA LEU A 64 15.12 -8.06 -3.17
C LEU A 64 15.81 -9.42 -3.33
N SER A 65 15.18 -10.38 -4.01
CA SER A 65 15.79 -11.69 -4.29
C SER A 65 17.06 -11.53 -5.12
N TRP A 66 17.03 -10.70 -6.16
CA TRP A 66 18.21 -10.39 -6.98
C TRP A 66 19.29 -9.64 -6.19
N ILE A 67 18.90 -8.65 -5.38
CA ILE A 67 19.85 -7.93 -4.52
C ILE A 67 20.56 -8.91 -3.60
N VAL A 68 19.84 -9.77 -2.89
CA VAL A 68 20.44 -10.75 -1.96
C VAL A 68 21.37 -11.71 -2.70
N LEU A 69 20.97 -12.21 -3.89
CA LEU A 69 21.82 -13.05 -4.72
C LEU A 69 23.13 -12.34 -5.10
N HIS A 70 23.05 -11.11 -5.58
CA HIS A 70 24.24 -10.33 -5.97
C HIS A 70 25.14 -10.03 -4.78
N LEU A 71 24.58 -9.67 -3.62
CA LEU A 71 25.38 -9.45 -2.41
C LEU A 71 26.08 -10.72 -1.94
N ALA A 72 25.45 -11.89 -2.08
CA ALA A 72 26.08 -13.16 -1.73
C ALA A 72 27.25 -13.53 -2.67
N ILE A 73 27.15 -13.18 -3.96
CA ILE A 73 28.20 -13.44 -4.96
C ILE A 73 29.32 -12.38 -4.90
N HIS A 74 28.99 -11.15 -4.50
CA HIS A 74 29.91 -10.01 -4.40
C HIS A 74 30.08 -9.57 -2.94
N GLY A 75 30.86 -10.35 -2.18
CA GLY A 75 31.04 -10.12 -0.74
C GLY A 75 31.65 -8.75 -0.37
N ASP A 76 32.44 -8.15 -1.26
CA ASP A 76 32.96 -6.79 -1.11
C ASP A 76 31.85 -5.73 -1.17
N TRP A 77 30.86 -5.92 -2.04
CA TRP A 77 29.67 -5.06 -2.12
C TRP A 77 28.80 -5.21 -0.87
N GLN A 78 28.60 -6.45 -0.41
CA GLN A 78 27.88 -6.74 0.83
C GLN A 78 28.53 -6.06 2.04
N GLU A 79 29.85 -6.16 2.15
CA GLU A 79 30.58 -5.57 3.26
C GLU A 79 30.58 -4.04 3.20
N LYS A 80 30.67 -3.46 2.00
CA LYS A 80 30.48 -2.01 1.81
C LYS A 80 29.08 -1.56 2.26
N ALA A 81 28.02 -2.22 1.77
CA ALA A 81 26.64 -1.88 2.13
C ALA A 81 26.40 -2.01 3.66
N ARG A 82 26.98 -3.02 4.31
CA ARG A 82 26.91 -3.20 5.77
C ARG A 82 27.54 -2.01 6.52
N ARG A 83 28.70 -1.53 6.07
CA ARG A 83 29.39 -0.38 6.68
C ARG A 83 28.68 0.96 6.49
N GLU A 84 27.76 1.09 5.54
CA GLU A 84 26.97 2.31 5.37
C GLU A 84 25.82 2.42 6.37
N VAL A 85 25.41 1.28 6.96
CA VAL A 85 24.27 1.20 7.91
C VAL A 85 24.73 1.20 9.37
N ILE A 86 25.94 0.70 9.65
CA ILE A 86 26.57 0.64 10.98
C ILE A 86 27.43 1.88 11.20
#